data_AF-A0A2D8LAV9-F1
#
_entry.id   AF-A0A2D8LAV9-F1
#
_cell.length_a   1.000
_cell.length_b   1.000
_cell.length_c   1.000
_cell.angle_alpha   90.00
_cell.angle_beta   90.00
_cell.angle_gamma   90.00
#
_symmetry.space_group_name_H-M   'P 1'
#
loop_
_entity.id
_entity.type
_entity.pdbx_description
1 polymer ?
#
loop_
_entity_poly.entity_id
_entity_poly.type
_entity_poly.pdbx_seq_one_letter_code
_entity_poly.pdbx_strand_id
1 'polypeptide(L)'
;MVRSPDPHFVRLATIEYFAAAAVFGWGLWLLVWGSDSAISSAAFAYLRASVEGWGLGPAWRVLGLLGMASGVLYGVAIKINGAGMMWTPIVRGTTCVGAAIFYVNLVYSIMQVQPSSTGVYSYATISVFYACLFVANLDRFAVSLVLIWERLRGLDT
;
A
#
# COMPACT_ATOMS: atom_id res chain seq x y z
N MET A 1 16.43 -14.23 30.97
CA MET A 1 16.97 -12.88 30.74
C MET A 1 16.16 -12.23 29.63
N VAL A 2 15.34 -11.24 29.96
CA VAL A 2 14.60 -10.44 28.96
C VAL A 2 15.61 -9.43 28.41
N ARG A 3 16.06 -9.60 27.16
CA ARG A 3 16.90 -8.59 26.48
C ARG A 3 16.10 -7.29 26.43
N SER A 4 16.61 -6.22 27.03
CA SER A 4 16.06 -4.88 26.80
C SER A 4 16.17 -4.57 25.31
N PRO A 5 15.12 -4.07 24.64
CA PRO A 5 15.21 -3.69 23.24
C PRO A 5 16.25 -2.57 23.10
N ASP A 6 17.24 -2.79 22.22
CA ASP A 6 18.31 -1.83 21.94
C ASP A 6 17.73 -0.48 21.53
N PRO A 7 18.12 0.64 22.18
CA PRO A 7 17.55 1.97 21.92
C PRO A 7 17.95 2.55 20.55
N HIS A 8 18.86 1.90 19.82
CA HIS A 8 19.39 2.37 18.53
C HIS A 8 18.73 1.72 17.31
N PHE A 9 17.84 0.73 17.49
CA PHE A 9 17.09 0.15 16.37
C PHE A 9 15.73 0.83 16.25
N VAL A 10 15.51 1.54 15.14
CA VAL A 10 14.18 1.97 14.73
C VAL A 10 13.32 0.72 14.65
N ARG A 11 12.27 0.64 15.49
CA ARG A 11 11.34 -0.49 15.45
C ARG A 11 10.72 -0.54 14.05
N LEU A 12 10.81 -1.70 13.39
CA LEU A 12 10.23 -1.91 12.05
C LEU A 12 8.77 -1.44 11.98
N ALA A 13 8.00 -1.70 13.04
CA ALA A 13 6.63 -1.23 13.20
C ALA A 13 6.48 0.31 13.10
N THR A 14 7.45 1.09 13.56
CA THR A 14 7.42 2.56 13.44
C THR A 14 7.56 3.00 11.98
N ILE A 15 8.41 2.34 11.20
CA ILE A 15 8.57 2.60 9.76
C ILE A 15 7.29 2.20 9.01
N GLU A 16 6.71 1.05 9.35
CA GLU A 16 5.45 0.57 8.77
C GLU A 16 4.29 1.54 9.08
N TYR A 17 4.18 2.03 10.32
CA TYR A 17 3.15 3.01 10.69
C TYR A 17 3.34 4.34 9.95
N PHE A 18 4.58 4.79 9.81
CA PHE A 18 4.88 6.01 9.06
C PHE A 18 4.52 5.86 7.58
N ALA A 19 4.88 4.74 6.96
CA ALA A 19 4.52 4.44 5.58
C ALA A 19 2.99 4.34 5.40
N ALA A 20 2.28 3.67 6.33
CA ALA A 20 0.83 3.58 6.31
C ALA A 20 0.16 4.96 6.45
N ALA A 21 0.68 5.81 7.34
CA ALA A 21 0.21 7.18 7.53
C ALA A 21 0.48 8.07 6.30
N ALA A 22 1.63 7.91 5.64
CA ALA A 22 1.97 8.64 4.42
C ALA A 22 1.02 8.27 3.26
N VAL A 23 0.72 6.98 3.09
CA VAL A 23 -0.23 6.48 2.09
C VAL A 23 -1.65 6.97 2.38
N PHE A 24 -2.07 6.91 3.65
CA PHE A 24 -3.35 7.46 4.09
C PHE A 24 -3.46 8.96 3.82
N GLY A 25 -2.42 9.72 4.21
CA GLY A 25 -2.36 11.17 4.06
C GLY A 25 -2.39 11.59 2.59
N TRP A 26 -1.71 10.87 1.71
CA TRP A 26 -1.79 11.07 0.27
C TRP A 26 -3.21 10.80 -0.27
N GLY A 27 -3.86 9.73 0.18
CA GLY A 27 -5.25 9.46 -0.19
C GLY A 27 -6.20 10.57 0.26
N LEU A 28 -6.08 11.02 1.51
CA LEU A 28 -6.86 12.11 2.07
C LEU A 28 -6.61 13.44 1.33
N TRP A 29 -5.36 13.71 0.98
CA TRP A 29 -4.98 14.88 0.19
C TRP A 29 -5.72 14.92 -1.14
N LEU A 30 -5.75 13.80 -1.87
CA LEU A 30 -6.51 13.70 -3.13
C LEU A 30 -8.01 13.96 -2.92
N LEU A 31 -8.60 13.48 -1.83
CA LEU A 31 -10.02 13.68 -1.54
C LEU A 31 -10.39 15.11 -1.17
N VAL A 32 -9.54 15.78 -0.38
CA VAL A 32 -9.78 17.15 0.09
C VAL A 32 -9.60 18.16 -1.03
N TRP A 33 -8.55 18.00 -1.83
CA TRP A 33 -8.10 19.03 -2.77
C TRP A 33 -8.49 18.72 -4.22
N GLY A 34 -9.10 17.57 -4.51
CA GLY A 34 -9.72 17.29 -5.80
C GLY A 34 -8.76 16.97 -6.95
N SER A 35 -9.19 17.22 -8.19
CA SER A 35 -8.37 17.03 -9.40
C SER A 35 -7.10 17.90 -9.43
N ASP A 36 -7.16 19.04 -8.74
CA ASP A 36 -6.11 20.07 -8.74
C ASP A 36 -5.06 19.82 -7.64
N SER A 37 -5.36 18.89 -6.73
CA SER A 37 -4.49 18.46 -5.63
C SER A 37 -3.28 17.67 -6.06
N ALA A 38 -3.45 16.93 -7.14
CA ALA A 38 -2.37 16.15 -7.68
C ALA A 38 -1.43 17.14 -8.31
N ILE A 39 -0.29 17.34 -7.64
CA ILE A 39 0.89 18.05 -8.13
C ILE A 39 0.94 17.81 -9.64
N SER A 40 0.54 18.83 -10.43
CA SER A 40 -0.01 18.65 -11.78
C SER A 40 1.07 18.14 -12.73
N SER A 41 1.27 16.84 -12.73
CA SER A 41 2.35 16.17 -13.43
C SER A 41 1.77 15.10 -14.33
N ALA A 42 2.45 14.85 -15.44
CA ALA A 42 2.07 13.81 -16.39
C ALA A 42 1.93 12.43 -15.72
N ALA A 43 2.69 12.16 -14.64
CA ALA A 43 2.67 10.87 -13.95
C ALA A 43 1.31 10.63 -13.29
N PHE A 44 0.69 11.67 -12.75
CA PHE A 44 -0.65 11.56 -12.20
C PHE A 44 -1.72 11.34 -13.28
N ALA A 45 -1.53 11.85 -14.49
CA ALA A 45 -2.46 11.60 -15.59
C ALA A 45 -2.48 10.11 -15.97
N TYR A 46 -1.32 9.47 -16.06
CA TYR A 46 -1.22 8.01 -16.26
C TYR A 46 -1.84 7.22 -15.11
N LEU A 47 -1.59 7.65 -13.87
CA LEU A 47 -2.17 6.98 -12.71
C LEU A 47 -3.70 7.11 -12.68
N ARG A 48 -4.24 8.28 -13.03
CA ARG A 48 -5.70 8.45 -13.17
C ARG A 48 -6.28 7.57 -14.26
N ALA A 49 -5.63 7.48 -15.41
CA ALA A 49 -6.08 6.66 -16.52
C ALA A 49 -6.20 5.17 -16.13
N SER A 50 -5.37 4.67 -15.20
CA SER A 50 -5.44 3.29 -14.73
C SER A 50 -6.74 2.93 -13.99
N VAL A 51 -7.44 3.93 -13.42
CA VAL A 51 -8.71 3.77 -12.72
C VAL A 51 -9.88 4.47 -13.42
N GLU A 52 -9.60 5.15 -14.52
CA GLU A 52 -10.60 5.81 -15.35
C GLU A 52 -11.45 4.72 -16.04
N GLY A 53 -12.76 4.82 -15.94
CA GLY A 53 -13.68 3.80 -16.47
C GLY A 53 -14.08 2.69 -15.50
N TRP A 54 -13.60 2.69 -14.25
CA TRP A 54 -14.09 1.75 -13.22
C TRP A 54 -15.56 1.98 -12.83
N GLY A 55 -16.18 3.09 -13.27
CA GLY A 55 -17.59 3.42 -12.97
C GLY A 55 -17.85 3.88 -11.54
N LEU A 56 -16.81 4.02 -10.71
CA LEU A 56 -16.90 4.39 -9.29
C LEU A 56 -16.78 5.90 -9.03
N GLY A 57 -17.03 6.73 -10.06
CA GLY A 57 -16.92 8.18 -10.01
C GLY A 57 -15.58 8.73 -10.52
N PRO A 58 -15.24 9.99 -10.19
CA PRO A 58 -14.02 10.63 -10.67
C PRO A 58 -12.75 9.86 -10.26
N ALA A 59 -11.83 9.63 -11.20
CA ALA A 59 -10.62 8.84 -10.99
C ALA A 59 -9.79 9.29 -9.76
N TRP A 60 -9.67 10.60 -9.52
CA TRP A 60 -8.95 11.12 -8.35
C TRP A 60 -9.61 10.75 -7.01
N ARG A 61 -10.95 10.64 -6.97
CA ARG A 61 -11.68 10.16 -5.78
C ARG A 61 -11.43 8.69 -5.56
N VAL A 62 -11.45 7.89 -6.62
CA VAL A 62 -11.16 6.45 -6.56
C VAL A 62 -9.74 6.24 -6.01
N LEU A 63 -8.74 6.94 -6.55
CA LEU A 63 -7.35 6.88 -6.06
C LEU A 63 -7.25 7.35 -4.60
N GLY A 64 -7.92 8.44 -4.23
CA GLY A 64 -7.93 8.95 -2.86
C GLY A 64 -8.52 7.95 -1.85
N LEU A 65 -9.66 7.33 -2.20
CA LEU A 65 -10.29 6.29 -1.39
C LEU A 65 -9.42 5.04 -1.30
N LEU A 66 -8.79 4.61 -2.40
CA LEU A 66 -7.87 3.47 -2.41
C LEU A 66 -6.64 3.72 -1.52
N GLY A 67 -6.06 4.94 -1.58
CA GLY A 67 -4.96 5.34 -0.72
C GLY A 67 -5.34 5.34 0.76
N MET A 68 -6.48 5.95 1.12
CA MET A 68 -6.98 5.93 2.50
C MET A 68 -7.28 4.50 3.00
N ALA A 69 -7.99 3.70 2.20
CA ALA A 69 -8.31 2.33 2.54
C ALA A 69 -7.04 1.51 2.76
N SER A 70 -6.04 1.65 1.87
CA SER A 70 -4.74 0.98 2.01
C SER A 70 -4.03 1.39 3.29
N GLY A 71 -3.93 2.69 3.58
CA GLY A 71 -3.27 3.18 4.79
C GLY A 71 -3.95 2.69 6.09
N VAL A 72 -5.29 2.68 6.13
CA VAL A 72 -6.04 2.12 7.26
C VAL A 72 -5.81 0.62 7.39
N LEU A 73 -5.94 -0.13 6.29
CA LEU A 73 -5.75 -1.58 6.28
C LEU A 73 -4.36 -1.97 6.79
N TYR A 74 -3.31 -1.27 6.31
CA TYR A 74 -1.95 -1.48 6.81
C TYR A 74 -1.81 -1.07 8.28
N GLY A 75 -2.40 0.05 8.71
CA GLY A 75 -2.40 0.46 10.12
C GLY A 75 -3.03 -0.56 11.06
N VAL A 76 -4.18 -1.13 10.66
CA VAL A 76 -4.86 -2.20 11.41
C VAL A 76 -4.05 -3.50 11.35
N ALA A 77 -3.45 -3.83 10.20
CA ALA A 77 -2.57 -4.99 10.08
C ALA A 77 -1.39 -4.92 11.05
N ILE A 78 -0.68 -3.78 11.11
CA ILE A 78 0.44 -3.59 12.05
C ILE A 78 -0.03 -3.75 13.50
N LYS A 79 -1.20 -3.19 13.86
CA LYS A 79 -1.75 -3.29 15.22
C LYS A 79 -2.12 -4.73 15.60
N ILE A 80 -2.81 -5.44 14.72
CA ILE A 80 -3.23 -6.83 14.95
C ILE A 80 -2.00 -7.75 15.04
N ASN A 81 -1.02 -7.56 14.16
CA ASN A 81 0.23 -8.32 14.18
C ASN A 81 1.07 -8.03 15.44
N GLY A 82 1.12 -6.76 15.89
CA GLY A 82 1.79 -6.38 17.13
C GLY A 82 1.15 -6.99 18.39
N ALA A 83 -0.11 -7.43 18.31
CA ALA A 83 -0.81 -8.16 19.36
C ALA A 83 -0.66 -9.69 19.27
N GLY A 84 0.16 -10.20 18.34
CA GLY A 84 0.35 -11.64 18.11
C GLY A 84 -0.85 -12.33 17.43
N MET A 85 -1.82 -11.55 16.94
CA MET A 85 -2.97 -12.06 16.21
C MET A 85 -2.68 -12.00 14.70
N MET A 86 -3.15 -13.00 13.95
CA MET A 86 -3.03 -13.04 12.49
C MET A 86 -4.41 -12.89 11.85
N TRP A 87 -4.52 -12.01 10.84
CA TRP A 87 -5.72 -11.92 9.99
C TRP A 87 -5.94 -13.23 9.22
N THR A 88 -7.17 -13.45 8.76
CA THR A 88 -7.49 -14.60 7.92
C THR A 88 -6.64 -14.59 6.62
N PRO A 89 -6.22 -15.78 6.12
CA PRO A 89 -5.37 -15.87 4.93
C PRO A 89 -5.92 -15.16 3.71
N ILE A 90 -7.24 -15.21 3.50
CA ILE A 90 -7.93 -14.54 2.38
C ILE A 90 -7.71 -13.04 2.46
N VAL A 91 -7.93 -12.43 3.63
CA VAL A 91 -7.83 -10.97 3.75
C VAL A 91 -6.39 -10.50 3.54
N ARG A 92 -5.41 -11.23 4.07
CA ARG A 92 -3.97 -10.95 3.83
C ARG A 92 -3.61 -11.10 2.35
N GLY A 93 -4.12 -12.14 1.70
CA GLY A 93 -3.95 -12.38 0.27
C GLY A 93 -4.48 -11.22 -0.57
N THR A 94 -5.74 -10.83 -0.33
CA THR A 94 -6.41 -9.74 -1.07
C THR A 94 -5.74 -8.39 -0.85
N THR A 95 -5.30 -8.08 0.38
CA THR A 95 -4.60 -6.81 0.66
C THR A 95 -3.21 -6.76 0.01
N CYS A 96 -2.43 -7.83 0.07
CA CYS A 96 -1.12 -7.87 -0.59
C CYS A 96 -1.22 -7.81 -2.12
N VAL A 97 -2.16 -8.52 -2.73
CA VAL A 97 -2.38 -8.47 -4.19
C VAL A 97 -2.83 -7.08 -4.62
N GLY A 98 -3.80 -6.48 -3.91
CA GLY A 98 -4.26 -5.12 -4.19
C GLY A 98 -3.13 -4.08 -4.08
N ALA A 99 -2.29 -4.18 -3.06
CA ALA A 99 -1.14 -3.29 -2.89
C ALA A 99 -0.07 -3.49 -3.97
N ALA A 100 0.18 -4.72 -4.41
CA ALA A 100 1.11 -5.01 -5.51
C ALA A 100 0.62 -4.39 -6.82
N ILE A 101 -0.66 -4.58 -7.16
CA ILE A 101 -1.28 -3.98 -8.35
C ILE A 101 -1.17 -2.45 -8.29
N PHE A 102 -1.47 -1.85 -7.14
CA PHE A 102 -1.40 -0.41 -6.97
C PHE A 102 0.05 0.11 -7.10
N TYR A 103 1.01 -0.55 -6.45
CA TYR A 103 2.43 -0.21 -6.55
C TYR A 103 2.94 -0.29 -7.99
N VAL A 104 2.63 -1.36 -8.72
CA VAL A 104 3.03 -1.52 -10.12
C VAL A 104 2.45 -0.40 -10.98
N ASN A 105 1.17 -0.03 -10.80
CA ASN A 105 0.56 1.08 -11.52
C ASN A 105 1.23 2.43 -11.21
N LEU A 106 1.61 2.65 -9.95
CA LEU A 106 2.32 3.86 -9.53
C LEU A 106 3.72 3.95 -10.14
N VAL A 107 4.49 2.85 -10.12
CA VAL A 107 5.83 2.77 -10.74
C VAL A 107 5.73 2.94 -12.25
N TYR A 108 4.79 2.24 -12.90
CA TYR A 108 4.56 2.37 -14.33
C TYR A 108 4.26 3.83 -14.72
N SER A 109 3.39 4.50 -13.96
CA SER A 109 3.04 5.90 -14.18
C SER A 109 4.24 6.86 -14.08
N ILE A 110 5.18 6.58 -13.18
CA ILE A 110 6.42 7.34 -13.03
C ILE A 110 7.35 7.11 -14.23
N MET A 111 7.47 5.86 -14.70
CA MET A 111 8.34 5.51 -15.83
C MET A 111 7.93 6.15 -17.16
N GLN A 112 6.66 6.54 -17.31
CA GLN A 112 6.16 7.20 -18.52
C GLN A 112 6.52 8.70 -18.61
N VAL A 113 7.25 9.25 -17.64
CA VAL A 113 7.50 10.69 -17.52
C VAL A 113 8.98 10.98 -17.36
N GLN A 114 9.41 12.16 -17.82
CA GLN A 114 10.79 12.61 -17.62
C GLN A 114 11.15 12.64 -16.12
N PRO A 115 12.31 12.08 -15.73
CA PRO A 115 12.71 11.97 -14.32
C PRO A 115 12.81 13.31 -13.56
N SER A 116 13.03 14.41 -14.27
CA SER A 116 13.15 15.76 -13.71
C SER A 116 11.82 16.40 -13.31
N SER A 117 10.68 15.79 -13.61
CA SER A 117 9.37 16.33 -13.27
C SER A 117 9.13 16.31 -11.75
N THR A 118 8.67 17.42 -11.18
CA THR A 118 8.36 17.56 -9.74
C THR A 118 7.40 16.48 -9.22
N GLY A 119 6.46 16.04 -10.06
CA GLY A 119 5.53 14.97 -9.68
C GLY A 119 6.19 13.60 -9.58
N VAL A 120 7.23 13.32 -10.36
CA VAL A 120 7.97 12.06 -10.27
C VAL A 120 8.56 11.88 -8.87
N TYR A 121 9.16 12.91 -8.28
CA TYR A 121 9.70 12.83 -6.91
C TYR A 121 8.63 12.54 -5.86
N SER A 122 7.46 13.18 -6.00
CA SER A 122 6.35 13.00 -5.05
C SER A 122 5.74 11.60 -5.15
N TYR A 123 5.45 11.14 -6.36
CA TYR A 123 4.92 9.79 -6.58
C TYR A 123 5.96 8.69 -6.33
N ALA A 124 7.25 8.95 -6.57
CA ALA A 124 8.34 8.04 -6.20
C ALA A 124 8.47 7.91 -4.67
N THR A 125 8.26 8.99 -3.94
CA THR A 125 8.24 8.92 -2.46
C THR A 125 7.09 8.05 -1.97
N ILE A 126 5.89 8.22 -2.55
CA ILE A 126 4.73 7.36 -2.24
C ILE A 126 4.98 5.90 -2.65
N SER A 127 5.64 5.66 -3.79
CA SER A 127 5.95 4.30 -4.24
C SER A 127 6.93 3.60 -3.31
N VAL A 128 7.93 4.31 -2.78
CA VAL A 128 8.84 3.78 -1.76
C VAL A 128 8.08 3.38 -0.49
N PHE A 129 7.15 4.22 -0.01
CA PHE A 129 6.33 3.85 1.16
C PHE A 129 5.46 2.61 0.89
N TYR A 130 4.85 2.52 -0.29
CA TYR A 130 4.13 1.31 -0.70
C TYR A 130 5.03 0.07 -0.78
N ALA A 131 6.24 0.22 -1.32
CA ALA A 131 7.22 -0.87 -1.39
C ALA A 131 7.62 -1.34 0.01
N CYS A 132 7.87 -0.43 0.95
CA CYS A 132 8.15 -0.79 2.34
C CYS A 132 7.00 -1.59 2.97
N LEU A 133 5.75 -1.15 2.77
CA LEU A 133 4.56 -1.85 3.26
C LEU A 133 4.39 -3.22 2.60
N PHE A 134 4.67 -3.33 1.30
CA PHE A 134 4.60 -4.59 0.57
C PHE A 134 5.66 -5.58 1.08
N VAL A 135 6.92 -5.16 1.19
CA VAL A 135 8.02 -6.01 1.66
C VAL A 135 7.79 -6.47 3.10
N ALA A 136 7.32 -5.59 3.98
CA ALA A 136 6.95 -5.93 5.35
C ALA A 136 5.85 -7.00 5.47
N ASN A 137 5.08 -7.23 4.41
CA ASN A 137 3.97 -8.19 4.38
C ASN A 137 4.18 -9.37 3.42
N LEU A 138 5.31 -9.45 2.70
CA LEU A 138 5.61 -10.52 1.75
C LEU A 138 5.63 -11.91 2.40
N ASP A 139 6.31 -12.07 3.54
CA ASP A 139 6.36 -13.35 4.25
C ASP A 139 4.97 -13.81 4.68
N ARG A 140 4.14 -12.87 5.13
CA ARG A 140 2.76 -13.12 5.57
C ARG A 140 1.87 -13.49 4.40
N PHE A 141 2.11 -12.89 3.23
CA PHE A 141 1.45 -13.27 1.99
C PHE A 141 1.82 -14.69 1.57
N ALA A 142 3.11 -15.05 1.60
CA ALA A 142 3.56 -16.40 1.27
C ALA A 142 2.90 -17.46 2.17
N VAL A 143 2.86 -17.24 3.49
CA VAL A 143 2.15 -18.12 4.43
C VAL A 143 0.65 -18.21 4.10
N SER A 144 0.02 -17.12 3.67
CA SER A 144 -1.40 -17.13 3.28
C SER A 144 -1.66 -17.99 2.06
N LEU A 145 -0.80 -17.90 1.05
CA LEU A 145 -0.93 -18.70 -0.16
C LEU A 145 -0.76 -20.18 0.14
N VAL A 146 0.20 -20.56 0.99
CA VAL A 146 0.39 -21.96 1.42
C VAL A 146 -0.85 -22.49 2.11
N LEU A 147 -1.40 -21.77 3.09
CA LEU A 147 -2.61 -22.20 3.81
C LEU A 147 -3.84 -22.33 2.91
N ILE A 148 -4.02 -21.41 1.95
CA ILE A 148 -5.10 -21.50 0.97
C ILE A 148 -4.88 -22.72 0.07
N TRP A 149 -3.65 -22.94 -0.38
CA TRP A 149 -3.30 -24.05 -1.24
C TRP A 149 -3.46 -25.42 -0.58
N GLU A 150 -3.09 -25.55 0.69
CA GLU A 150 -3.30 -26.77 1.48
C GLU A 150 -4.78 -27.11 1.61
N ARG A 151 -5.62 -26.11 1.89
CA ARG A 151 -7.08 -26.26 1.91
C ARG A 151 -7.65 -26.67 0.56
N LEU A 152 -7.18 -26.06 -0.53
CA LEU A 152 -7.63 -26.38 -1.89
C LEU A 152 -7.18 -27.78 -2.34
N ARG A 153 -6.03 -28.26 -1.86
CA ARG A 153 -5.56 -29.63 -2.09
C ARG A 153 -6.27 -30.68 -1.25
N GLY A 154 -7.15 -30.28 -0.33
CA GLY A 154 -7.84 -31.20 0.56
C GLY A 154 -6.89 -31.90 1.53
N LEU A 155 -5.73 -31.31 1.84
CA LEU A 155 -4.78 -31.86 2.81
C LEU A 155 -5.20 -31.64 4.27
N ASP A 156 -6.41 -31.11 4.50
CA ASP A 156 -7.07 -31.08 5.81
C ASP A 156 -7.73 -32.46 6.13
N THR A 157 -6.98 -33.55 6.00
CA THR A 157 -7.28 -34.87 6.62
C THR A 157 -6.11 -35.35 7.44
#